data_AF-A0A7S2CES9-F1
#
_entry.id   AF-A0A7S2CES9-F1
#
_cell.length_a   1.000
_cell.length_b   1.000
_cell.length_c   1.000
_cell.angle_alpha   90.00
_cell.angle_beta   90.00
_cell.angle_gamma   90.00
#
_symmetry.space_group_name_H-M   'P 1'
#
loop_
_entity.id
_entity.type
_entity.pdbx_description
1 polymer ?
#
loop_
_entity_poly.entity_id
_entity_poly.type
_entity_poly.pdbx_seq_one_letter_code
_entity_poly.pdbx_strand_id
1 'polypeptide(L)'
;SKLLVAVADDPDLTIVVWHWEKDKISHQCQLLNMSKEKVDVTRVCFPPNDKTCVTTSGHMSLKMWSLNPDGGVSQKNLLPPNKGQENFVDHAWMSGRGDAIRRMVAVTDGVSRDHGLNLDGKEDSR
;
A
#
# COMPACT_ATOMS: atom_id res chain seq x y z
N SER A 1 19.64 -1.91 -13.26
CA SER A 1 18.34 -2.52 -13.65
C SER A 1 17.25 -1.48 -13.60
N LYS A 2 16.54 -1.37 -14.72
CA LYS A 2 15.51 -0.41 -15.05
C LYS A 2 14.16 -1.14 -14.91
N LEU A 3 13.68 -1.22 -13.68
CA LEU A 3 12.40 -1.85 -13.35
C LEU A 3 11.36 -0.75 -13.21
N LEU A 4 10.17 -1.01 -13.76
CA LEU A 4 8.96 -0.24 -13.48
C LEU A 4 8.03 -1.10 -12.64
N VAL A 5 7.36 -0.49 -11.67
CA VAL A 5 6.24 -1.09 -10.98
C VAL A 5 5.01 -0.23 -11.20
N ALA A 6 3.89 -0.87 -11.48
CA ALA A 6 2.60 -0.22 -11.70
C ALA A 6 1.46 -1.06 -11.12
N VAL A 7 0.32 -0.42 -10.94
CA VAL A 7 -0.96 -1.10 -10.69
C VAL A 7 -1.78 -1.01 -11.98
N ALA A 8 -2.38 -2.13 -12.40
CA ALA A 8 -3.33 -2.20 -13.49
C ALA A 8 -4.67 -2.69 -12.94
N ASP A 9 -5.81 -2.15 -13.40
CA ASP A 9 -7.13 -2.38 -12.79
C ASP A 9 -8.12 -3.20 -13.66
N ASP A 10 -7.83 -3.37 -14.95
CA ASP A 10 -8.74 -4.05 -15.89
C ASP A 10 -8.06 -5.28 -16.52
N PRO A 11 -8.62 -6.50 -16.43
CA PRO A 11 -9.87 -6.89 -15.75
C PRO A 11 -9.74 -7.02 -14.22
N ASP A 12 -8.54 -7.34 -13.74
CA ASP A 12 -8.23 -7.53 -12.33
C ASP A 12 -7.25 -6.47 -11.85
N LEU A 13 -7.41 -6.06 -10.60
CA LEU A 13 -6.42 -5.22 -9.95
C LEU A 13 -5.13 -6.03 -9.71
N THR A 14 -4.04 -5.64 -10.35
CA THR A 14 -2.76 -6.36 -10.31
C THR A 14 -1.58 -5.42 -10.11
N ILE A 15 -0.57 -5.87 -9.37
CA ILE A 15 0.77 -5.29 -9.44
C ILE A 15 1.48 -5.91 -10.62
N VAL A 16 2.07 -5.07 -11.47
CA VAL A 16 2.92 -5.48 -12.58
C VAL A 16 4.34 -4.96 -12.34
N VAL A 17 5.32 -5.85 -12.42
CA VAL A 17 6.75 -5.49 -12.39
C VAL A 17 7.38 -5.78 -13.74
N TRP A 18 7.78 -4.71 -14.43
CA TRP A 18 8.22 -4.74 -15.82
C TRP A 18 9.71 -4.38 -15.96
N HIS A 19 10.45 -5.20 -16.68
CA HIS A 19 11.78 -4.86 -17.19
C HIS A 19 11.62 -4.13 -18.53
N TRP A 20 11.49 -2.81 -18.49
CA TRP A 20 11.16 -2.05 -19.68
C TRP A 20 12.23 -2.08 -20.78
N GLU A 21 13.52 -2.16 -20.44
CA GLU A 21 14.58 -2.32 -21.45
C GLU A 21 14.52 -3.65 -22.21
N LYS A 22 13.98 -4.69 -21.59
CA LYS A 22 13.90 -6.05 -22.15
C LYS A 22 12.50 -6.35 -22.68
N ASP A 23 11.59 -5.39 -22.57
CA ASP A 23 10.17 -5.53 -22.81
C ASP A 23 9.58 -6.83 -22.21
N LYS A 24 9.89 -7.09 -20.93
CA LYS A 24 9.53 -8.36 -20.27
C LYS A 24 8.89 -8.12 -18.92
N ILE A 25 7.69 -8.67 -18.72
CA ILE A 25 7.06 -8.76 -17.39
C ILE A 25 7.85 -9.79 -16.57
N SER A 26 8.33 -9.37 -15.40
CA SER A 26 8.99 -10.27 -14.45
C SER A 26 8.02 -10.88 -13.46
N HIS A 27 7.09 -10.08 -12.96
CA HIS A 27 6.13 -10.49 -11.96
C HIS A 27 4.79 -9.83 -12.26
N GLN A 28 3.73 -10.58 -12.03
CA GLN A 28 2.36 -10.10 -12.03
C GLN A 28 1.64 -10.77 -10.87
N CYS A 29 0.95 -9.99 -10.05
CA CYS A 29 0.26 -10.50 -8.87
C CYS A 29 -1.07 -9.79 -8.67
N GLN A 30 -2.13 -10.54 -8.40
CA GLN A 30 -3.44 -9.97 -8.09
C GLN A 30 -3.46 -9.32 -6.71
N LEU A 31 -4.01 -8.11 -6.65
CA LEU A 31 -4.21 -7.32 -5.46
C LEU A 31 -5.58 -7.63 -4.85
N LEU A 32 -5.62 -8.71 -4.07
CA LEU A 32 -6.81 -9.12 -3.33
C LEU A 32 -6.59 -9.02 -1.82
N ASN A 33 -7.64 -8.66 -1.10
CA ASN A 33 -7.68 -8.80 0.36
C ASN A 33 -8.02 -10.24 0.77
N MET A 34 -8.15 -10.49 2.08
CA MET A 34 -8.50 -11.81 2.60
C MET A 34 -9.91 -12.28 2.18
N SER A 35 -10.82 -11.34 1.92
CA SER A 35 -12.18 -11.62 1.38
C SER A 35 -12.20 -11.77 -0.15
N LYS A 36 -11.05 -11.73 -0.83
CA LYS A 36 -10.91 -11.80 -2.30
C LYS A 36 -11.55 -10.62 -3.05
N GLU A 37 -11.66 -9.48 -2.39
CA GLU A 37 -12.14 -8.24 -3.00
C GLU A 37 -10.96 -7.38 -3.46
N LYS A 38 -11.23 -6.51 -4.44
CA LYS A 38 -10.27 -5.50 -4.91
C LYS A 38 -9.88 -4.59 -3.75
N VAL A 39 -8.60 -4.24 -3.68
CA VAL A 39 -8.05 -3.32 -2.67
C VAL A 39 -7.77 -2.00 -3.34
N ASP A 40 -8.35 -0.90 -2.86
CA ASP A 40 -8.00 0.42 -3.39
C ASP A 40 -6.55 0.77 -3.04
N VAL A 41 -5.65 0.70 -4.03
CA VAL A 41 -4.24 1.02 -3.88
C VAL A 41 -3.99 2.48 -4.22
N THR A 42 -3.45 3.22 -3.26
CA THR A 42 -3.12 4.65 -3.37
C THR A 42 -1.69 4.89 -3.83
N ARG A 43 -0.76 3.98 -3.48
CA ARG A 43 0.62 3.99 -3.97
C ARG A 43 1.20 2.60 -4.09
N VAL A 44 2.08 2.43 -5.07
CA VAL A 44 3.02 1.31 -5.21
C VAL A 44 4.44 1.84 -5.40
N CYS A 45 5.45 1.27 -4.74
CA CYS A 45 6.85 1.64 -4.99
C CYS A 45 7.86 0.56 -4.61
N PHE A 46 9.09 0.70 -5.14
CA PHE A 46 10.25 -0.05 -4.67
C PHE A 46 10.91 0.66 -3.49
N PRO A 47 11.50 -0.08 -2.53
CA PRO A 47 12.51 0.47 -1.64
C PRO A 47 13.75 0.95 -2.42
N PRO A 48 14.43 2.04 -2.00
CA PRO A 48 15.46 2.71 -2.79
C PRO A 48 16.70 1.87 -3.13
N ASN A 49 16.91 0.74 -2.44
CA ASN A 49 18.04 -0.18 -2.69
C ASN A 49 17.61 -1.65 -2.73
N ASP A 50 16.31 -1.93 -2.81
CA ASP A 50 15.82 -3.31 -2.91
C ASP A 50 14.86 -3.45 -4.09
N LYS A 51 15.18 -4.41 -4.95
CA LYS A 51 14.40 -4.76 -6.15
C LYS A 51 13.74 -6.12 -6.03
N THR A 52 13.93 -6.78 -4.89
CA THR A 52 13.32 -8.07 -4.55
C THR A 52 12.02 -7.89 -3.79
N CYS A 53 11.59 -6.65 -3.52
CA CYS A 53 10.26 -6.41 -2.98
C CYS A 53 9.66 -5.08 -3.44
N VAL A 54 8.34 -5.00 -3.33
CA VAL A 54 7.51 -3.83 -3.61
C VAL A 54 6.63 -3.57 -2.39
N THR A 55 6.28 -2.31 -2.14
CA THR A 55 5.27 -1.95 -1.14
C THR A 55 4.07 -1.28 -1.76
N THR A 56 2.91 -1.53 -1.16
CA THR A 56 1.64 -0.88 -1.53
C THR A 56 0.96 -0.29 -0.30
N SER A 57 0.38 0.90 -0.44
CA SER A 57 -0.57 1.49 0.50
C SER A 57 -1.96 1.55 -0.11
N GLY A 58 -2.99 1.56 0.73
CA GLY A 58 -4.37 1.59 0.30
C GLY A 58 -5.39 1.54 1.44
N HIS A 59 -6.66 1.35 1.08
CA HIS A 59 -7.77 1.23 2.02
C HIS A 59 -7.48 0.14 3.06
N MET A 60 -7.32 0.55 4.32
CA MET A 60 -6.94 -0.28 5.45
C MET A 60 -5.74 -1.24 5.19
N SER A 61 -4.86 -0.90 4.24
CA SER A 61 -3.84 -1.83 3.76
C SER A 61 -2.47 -1.18 3.57
N LEU A 62 -1.46 -1.76 4.22
CA LEU A 62 -0.05 -1.46 3.99
C LEU A 62 0.70 -2.79 3.89
N LYS A 63 1.09 -3.15 2.67
CA LYS A 63 1.61 -4.48 2.33
C LYS A 63 3.00 -4.41 1.71
N MET A 64 3.76 -5.48 1.92
CA MET A 64 5.00 -5.77 1.23
C MET A 64 4.86 -7.05 0.43
N TRP A 65 5.35 -7.00 -0.80
CA TRP A 65 5.32 -8.08 -1.79
C TRP A 65 6.76 -8.48 -2.08
N SER A 66 7.16 -9.69 -1.69
CA SER A 66 8.47 -10.24 -2.03
C SER A 66 8.39 -10.90 -3.40
N LEU A 67 9.31 -10.53 -4.28
CA LEU A 67 9.45 -10.96 -5.66
C LEU A 67 10.55 -12.02 -5.74
N ASN A 68 10.17 -13.27 -5.96
CA ASN A 68 11.10 -14.39 -5.99
C ASN A 68 11.74 -14.53 -7.39
N PRO A 69 13.00 -14.98 -7.49
CA PRO A 69 13.67 -15.13 -8.78
C PRO A 69 12.99 -16.07 -9.79
N ASP A 70 12.13 -16.98 -9.33
CA ASP A 70 11.34 -17.92 -10.14
C ASP A 70 10.02 -17.31 -10.66
N GLY A 71 9.77 -16.03 -10.39
CA GLY A 71 8.52 -15.34 -10.73
C GLY A 71 7.44 -15.46 -9.67
N GLY A 72 7.66 -16.22 -8.60
CA GLY A 72 6.75 -16.31 -7.47
C GLY A 72 6.63 -14.99 -6.71
N VAL A 73 5.46 -14.74 -6.12
CA VAL A 73 5.23 -13.57 -5.27
C VAL A 73 4.64 -14.01 -3.95
N SER A 74 5.20 -13.53 -2.85
CA SER A 74 4.62 -13.69 -1.51
C SER A 74 4.31 -12.31 -0.91
N GLN A 75 3.29 -12.23 -0.06
CA GLN A 75 2.85 -10.97 0.53
C GLN A 75 2.75 -11.06 2.04
N LYS A 76 2.98 -9.92 2.71
CA LYS A 76 2.70 -9.75 4.14
C LYS A 76 2.17 -8.36 4.42
N ASN A 77 1.28 -8.26 5.41
CA ASN A 77 0.93 -6.97 5.99
C ASN A 77 2.13 -6.44 6.77
N LEU A 78 2.47 -5.16 6.59
CA LEU A 78 3.57 -4.51 7.32
C LEU A 78 3.17 -4.11 8.74
N LEU A 79 1.86 -4.04 9.00
CA LEU A 79 1.31 -3.75 10.31
C LEU A 79 0.34 -4.87 10.72
N PRO A 80 0.20 -5.16 12.02
CA PRO A 80 -0.80 -6.10 12.51
C PRO A 80 -2.21 -5.69 12.06
N PRO A 81 -3.07 -6.64 11.64
CA PRO A 81 -4.47 -6.35 11.37
C PRO A 81 -5.11 -5.84 12.65
N ASN A 82 -5.68 -4.64 12.63
CA ASN A 82 -6.46 -4.12 13.76
C ASN A 82 -7.83 -3.65 13.24
N LYS A 83 -8.85 -3.68 14.11
CA LYS A 83 -10.24 -3.37 13.75
C LYS A 83 -10.50 -1.87 13.51
N GLY A 84 -9.50 -1.00 13.68
CA GLY A 84 -9.58 0.44 13.46
C GLY A 84 -8.43 0.95 12.60
N GLN A 85 -7.97 0.15 11.62
CA GLN A 85 -6.88 0.58 10.74
C GLN A 85 -7.41 1.69 9.86
N GLU A 86 -6.76 2.84 9.97
CA GLU A 86 -6.97 3.99 9.09
C GLU A 86 -6.58 3.63 7.66
N ASN A 87 -7.04 4.42 6.68
CA ASN A 87 -6.66 4.18 5.30
C ASN A 87 -5.28 4.76 5.06
N PHE A 88 -4.40 3.96 4.45
CA PHE A 88 -3.08 4.44 4.07
C PHE A 88 -3.21 5.20 2.75
N VAL A 89 -3.11 6.52 2.82
CA VAL A 89 -3.20 7.39 1.64
C VAL A 89 -1.87 7.49 0.90
N ASP A 90 -0.75 7.27 1.59
CA ASP A 90 0.57 7.26 0.96
C ASP A 90 1.62 6.52 1.82
N HIS A 91 2.77 6.21 1.22
CA HIS A 91 3.99 5.84 1.91
C HIS A 91 5.25 6.24 1.12
N ALA A 92 6.36 6.41 1.84
CA ALA A 92 7.66 6.69 1.26
C ALA A 92 8.78 5.98 2.03
N TRP A 93 9.73 5.44 1.30
CA TRP A 93 10.94 4.86 1.86
C TRP A 93 11.98 5.92 2.12
N MET A 94 12.58 5.88 3.30
CA MET A 94 13.70 6.74 3.64
C MET A 94 15.00 6.07 3.21
N SER A 95 15.82 6.81 2.46
CA SER A 95 17.18 6.39 2.15
C SER A 95 18.06 6.62 3.38
N GLY A 96 18.46 5.55 4.06
CA GLY A 96 19.44 5.61 5.14
C GLY A 96 20.83 5.86 4.58
N ARG A 97 21.59 6.79 5.17
CA ARG A 97 23.03 6.92 4.91
C ARG A 97 23.77 5.79 5.64
N GLY A 98 24.02 4.69 4.94
CA GLY A 98 24.96 3.64 5.38
C GLY A 98 24.46 2.67 6.45
N ASP A 99 23.22 2.78 6.90
CA ASP A 99 22.66 1.89 7.93
C ASP A 99 21.73 0.85 7.28
N ALA A 100 21.83 -0.41 7.72
CA ALA A 100 21.06 -1.54 7.16
C ALA A 100 19.56 -1.45 7.47
N ILE A 101 19.18 -0.53 8.36
CA ILE A 101 17.80 -0.34 8.79
C ILE A 101 17.00 0.37 7.70
N ARG A 102 16.08 -0.38 7.10
CA ARG A 102 15.10 0.16 6.16
C ARG A 102 13.99 0.84 6.94
N ARG A 103 13.83 2.13 6.73
CA ARG A 103 12.77 2.91 7.37
C ARG A 103 11.77 3.38 6.33
N MET A 104 10.50 3.28 6.65
CA MET A 104 9.40 3.74 5.83
C MET A 104 8.52 4.66 6.67
N VAL A 105 8.04 5.74 6.05
CA VAL A 105 6.97 6.57 6.61
C VAL A 105 5.71 6.23 5.82
N ALA A 106 4.60 6.03 6.52
CA ALA A 106 3.28 5.86 5.93
C ALA A 106 2.36 6.94 6.47
N VAL A 107 1.49 7.45 5.61
CA VAL A 107 0.52 8.51 5.94
C VAL A 107 -0.87 7.90 5.89
N THR A 108 -1.67 8.23 6.89
CA THR A 108 -3.06 7.83 6.98
C THR A 108 -3.99 9.04 6.83
N ASP A 109 -5.23 8.80 6.43
CA ASP A 109 -6.29 9.83 6.43
C ASP A 109 -6.74 10.24 7.85
N GLY A 110 -6.30 9.50 8.87
CA GLY A 110 -6.64 9.72 10.26
C GLY A 110 -8.04 9.19 10.61
N VAL A 111 -8.34 9.08 11.89
CA VAL A 111 -9.72 8.83 12.33
C VAL A 111 -10.60 9.98 11.87
N SER A 112 -11.61 9.71 11.04
CA SER A 112 -12.66 10.68 10.71
C SER A 112 -13.23 11.19 12.03
N ARG A 113 -12.86 12.41 12.42
CA ARG A 113 -13.55 13.13 13.48
C ARG A 113 -14.86 13.57 12.86
N ASP A 114 -15.84 12.68 12.85
CA ASP A 114 -17.22 13.11 12.80
C ASP A 114 -17.44 13.93 14.07
N HIS A 115 -17.12 15.21 13.97
CA HIS A 115 -17.49 16.21 14.94
C HIS A 115 -19.00 16.13 15.04
N GLY A 116 -19.48 15.70 16.20
CA GLY A 116 -20.88 15.78 16.57
C GLY A 116 -21.37 17.21 16.34
N LEU A 117 -22.02 17.43 15.21
CA LEU A 117 -23.02 18.46 15.08
C LEU A 117 -24.23 17.93 15.84
N ASN A 118 -24.20 18.12 17.16
CA ASN A 118 -25.41 18.03 17.97
C ASN A 118 -26.26 19.25 17.61
N LEU A 119 -27.03 19.12 16.52
CA LEU A 119 -28.06 20.07 16.11
C LEU A 119 -29.35 19.81 16.89
N ASP A 120 -29.26 19.70 18.21
CA ASP A 120 -30.45 19.75 19.07
C ASP A 120 -30.38 21.05 19.87
N GLY A 121 -30.91 22.10 19.25
CA GLY A 121 -31.31 23.30 19.95
C GLY A 121 -32.36 22.94 21.00
N LYS A 122 -31.95 22.93 22.27
CA LYS A 122 -32.85 23.19 23.38
C LYS A 122 -32.51 24.56 23.94
N GLU A 123 -33.36 25.52 23.61
CA GLU A 123 -33.47 26.77 24.37
C GLU A 123 -33.87 26.43 25.80
N ASP A 124 -33.02 26.76 26.76
CA ASP A 124 -33.42 26.83 28.17
C ASP A 124 -34.21 28.13 28.37
N SER A 125 -35.54 28.02 28.34
CA SER A 125 -36.46 29.07 28.80
C SER A 125 -36.43 29.15 30.33
N ARG A 126 -36.00 30.30 30.85
CA ARG A 126 -36.25 30.74 32.24
C ARG A 126 -37.70 31.12 32.46
#